data_AF-A0A2R6FI62-F1
#
_entry.id   AF-A0A2R6FI62-F1
#
_cell.length_a   1.000
_cell.length_b   1.000
_cell.length_c   1.000
_cell.angle_alpha   90.00
_cell.angle_beta   90.00
_cell.angle_gamma   90.00
#
_symmetry.space_group_name_H-M   'P 1'
#
loop_
_entity.id
_entity.type
_entity.pdbx_description
1 polymer ?
#
loop_
_entity_poly.entity_id
_entity_poly.type
_entity_poly.pdbx_seq_one_letter_code
_entity_poly.pdbx_strand_id
1 'polypeptide(L)'
;MDDADVARLRIAAAVLAAVVAGIHLLHPSQGGVALVVYAREGYLGDPRPLFFTLGAFALVFGVIAGAQGLTGRRLYLGGIAVTLAFLLGFLAWHTALDHGGFWPHLEANEHSHRHPLLVAADHLRRDGLLLAATLAELGLLAALAVLYRADR
;
A
#
# COMPACT_ATOMS: atom_id res chain seq x y z
N MET A 1 11.58 -21.59 13.20
CA MET A 1 11.87 -21.48 11.76
C MET A 1 13.33 -21.79 11.59
N ASP A 2 13.63 -22.74 10.74
CA ASP A 2 15.01 -22.96 10.30
C ASP A 2 15.42 -21.94 9.23
N ASP A 3 16.66 -21.99 8.77
CA ASP A 3 17.18 -21.05 7.77
C ASP A 3 16.46 -21.17 6.42
N ALA A 4 16.00 -22.38 6.07
CA ALA A 4 15.28 -22.63 4.83
C ALA A 4 13.88 -21.98 4.86
N ASP A 5 13.18 -22.04 6.00
CA ASP A 5 11.91 -21.36 6.23
C ASP A 5 12.07 -19.84 6.12
N VAL A 6 13.13 -19.28 6.72
CA VAL A 6 13.43 -17.84 6.65
C VAL A 6 13.69 -17.43 5.20
N ALA A 7 14.49 -18.21 4.47
CA ALA A 7 14.78 -17.93 3.06
C ALA A 7 13.51 -17.96 2.20
N ARG A 8 12.67 -18.99 2.36
CA ARG A 8 11.36 -19.09 1.66
C ARG A 8 10.46 -17.91 1.98
N LEU A 9 10.38 -17.51 3.25
CA LEU A 9 9.56 -16.38 3.68
C LEU A 9 10.06 -15.04 3.13
N ARG A 10 11.39 -14.85 3.04
CA ARG A 10 11.97 -13.66 2.38
C ARG A 10 11.61 -13.60 0.90
N ILE A 11 11.65 -14.71 0.19
CA ILE A 11 11.21 -14.79 -1.22
C ILE A 11 9.73 -14.46 -1.33
N ALA A 12 8.88 -15.06 -0.49
CA ALA A 12 7.44 -14.78 -0.48
C ALA A 12 7.16 -13.29 -0.21
N ALA A 13 7.84 -12.69 0.78
CA ALA A 13 7.72 -11.26 1.07
C ALA A 13 8.18 -10.39 -0.11
N ALA A 14 9.28 -10.74 -0.78
CA ALA A 14 9.75 -10.00 -1.95
C ALA A 14 8.75 -10.07 -3.12
N VAL A 15 8.18 -11.24 -3.39
CA VAL A 15 7.13 -11.42 -4.41
C VAL A 15 5.89 -10.61 -4.05
N LEU A 16 5.42 -10.69 -2.81
CA LEU A 16 4.26 -9.91 -2.36
C LEU A 16 4.52 -8.41 -2.45
N ALA A 17 5.71 -7.93 -2.08
CA ALA A 17 6.10 -6.53 -2.22
C ALA A 17 6.09 -6.07 -3.68
N ALA A 18 6.59 -6.91 -4.60
CA ALA A 18 6.53 -6.63 -6.03
C ALA A 18 5.08 -6.60 -6.56
N VAL A 19 4.22 -7.50 -6.10
CA VAL A 19 2.78 -7.51 -6.46
C VAL A 19 2.09 -6.24 -5.96
N VAL A 20 2.26 -5.89 -4.68
CA VAL A 20 1.67 -4.67 -4.09
C VAL A 20 2.16 -3.42 -4.84
N ALA A 21 3.47 -3.31 -5.07
CA ALA A 21 4.04 -2.20 -5.80
C ALA A 21 3.53 -2.13 -7.24
N GLY A 22 3.44 -3.28 -7.93
CA GLY A 22 2.91 -3.37 -9.28
C GLY A 22 1.47 -2.90 -9.36
N ILE A 23 0.61 -3.36 -8.44
CA ILE A 23 -0.80 -2.92 -8.39
C ILE A 23 -0.87 -1.41 -8.20
N HIS A 24 -0.14 -0.84 -7.24
CA HIS A 24 -0.18 0.59 -6.97
C HIS A 24 0.46 1.46 -8.05
N LEU A 25 1.51 1.00 -8.74
CA LEU A 25 2.07 1.76 -9.87
C LEU A 25 1.13 1.76 -11.07
N LEU A 26 0.42 0.65 -11.29
CA LEU A 26 -0.43 0.43 -12.46
C LEU A 26 -1.90 0.77 -12.20
N HIS A 27 -2.28 1.14 -10.97
CA HIS A 27 -3.67 1.44 -10.63
C HIS A 27 -4.18 2.63 -11.46
N PRO A 28 -5.28 2.46 -12.21
CA PRO A 28 -5.72 3.46 -13.20
C PRO A 28 -6.14 4.79 -12.56
N SER A 29 -6.61 4.77 -11.31
CA SER A 29 -7.19 5.94 -10.63
C SER A 29 -6.48 6.37 -9.34
N GLN A 30 -5.50 5.60 -8.85
CA GLN A 30 -4.89 5.85 -7.53
C GLN A 30 -3.37 5.86 -7.57
N GLY A 31 -2.78 5.47 -8.70
CA GLY A 31 -1.39 5.07 -8.78
C GLY A 31 -0.54 5.90 -9.72
N GLY A 32 0.54 5.28 -10.21
CA GLY A 32 1.45 5.90 -11.17
C GLY A 32 0.77 6.30 -12.47
N VAL A 33 -0.15 5.48 -12.97
CA VAL A 33 -0.96 5.80 -14.17
C VAL A 33 -1.78 7.08 -13.94
N ALA A 34 -2.51 7.14 -12.83
CA ALA A 34 -3.28 8.33 -12.47
C ALA A 34 -2.39 9.56 -12.29
N LEU A 35 -1.21 9.40 -11.66
CA LEU A 35 -0.27 10.49 -11.45
C LEU A 35 0.20 11.08 -12.78
N VAL A 36 0.54 10.24 -13.76
CA VAL A 36 0.96 10.69 -15.09
C VAL A 36 -0.18 11.42 -15.81
N VAL A 37 -1.40 10.89 -15.74
CA VAL A 37 -2.58 11.53 -16.35
C VAL A 37 -2.83 12.89 -15.70
N TYR A 38 -2.89 12.95 -14.38
CA TYR A 38 -3.16 14.17 -13.63
C TYR A 38 -2.09 15.25 -13.87
N ALA A 39 -0.81 14.86 -13.86
CA ALA A 39 0.29 15.77 -14.14
C ALA A 39 0.23 16.35 -15.57
N ARG A 40 -0.19 15.56 -16.57
CA ARG A 40 -0.38 16.04 -17.95
C ARG A 40 -1.48 17.08 -18.07
N GLU A 41 -2.55 16.91 -17.29
CA GLU A 41 -3.68 17.85 -17.24
C GLU A 41 -3.43 19.04 -16.29
N GLY A 42 -2.25 19.12 -15.66
CA GLY A 42 -1.92 20.17 -14.70
C GLY A 42 -2.69 20.08 -13.38
N TYR A 43 -3.33 18.94 -13.09
CA TYR A 43 -4.07 18.70 -11.86
C TYR A 43 -3.19 17.95 -10.85
N LEU A 44 -3.05 18.50 -9.64
CA LEU A 44 -2.35 17.83 -8.52
C LEU A 44 -3.18 17.92 -7.22
N GLY A 45 -4.48 18.20 -7.33
CA GLY A 45 -5.36 18.38 -6.19
C GLY A 45 -5.65 17.10 -5.41
N ASP A 46 -5.60 15.94 -6.08
CA ASP A 46 -5.73 14.65 -5.43
C ASP A 46 -4.36 14.13 -4.98
N PRO A 47 -4.13 13.93 -3.65
CA PRO A 47 -2.83 13.50 -3.15
C PRO A 47 -2.56 11.99 -3.36
N ARG A 48 -3.60 11.19 -3.62
CA ARG A 48 -3.48 9.72 -3.65
C ARG A 48 -2.46 9.25 -4.70
N PRO A 49 -2.53 9.66 -5.98
CA PRO A 49 -1.60 9.18 -7.01
C PRO A 49 -0.13 9.38 -6.64
N LEU A 50 0.20 10.50 -5.99
CA LEU A 50 1.55 10.76 -5.54
C LEU A 50 1.96 9.79 -4.41
N PHE A 51 1.17 9.69 -3.34
CA PHE A 51 1.52 8.87 -2.19
C PHE A 51 1.57 7.36 -2.50
N PHE A 52 0.60 6.86 -3.27
CA PHE A 52 0.61 5.46 -3.72
C PHE A 52 1.83 5.15 -4.59
N THR A 53 2.19 6.06 -5.50
CA THR A 53 3.39 5.89 -6.35
C THR A 53 4.67 5.89 -5.52
N LEU A 54 4.82 6.84 -4.59
CA LEU A 54 6.01 6.91 -3.72
C LEU A 54 6.15 5.66 -2.84
N GLY A 55 5.05 5.21 -2.21
CA GLY A 55 5.06 3.99 -1.42
C GLY A 55 5.40 2.75 -2.25
N ALA A 56 4.87 2.66 -3.48
CA ALA A 56 5.16 1.55 -4.36
C ALA A 56 6.63 1.50 -4.79
N PHE A 57 7.23 2.66 -5.12
CA PHE A 57 8.67 2.74 -5.36
C PHE A 57 9.50 2.40 -4.12
N ALA A 58 9.06 2.80 -2.92
CA ALA A 58 9.73 2.43 -1.68
C ALA A 58 9.77 0.91 -1.48
N LEU A 59 8.69 0.19 -1.82
CA LEU A 59 8.69 -1.28 -1.81
C LEU A 59 9.63 -1.87 -2.87
N VAL A 60 9.63 -1.35 -4.10
CA VAL A 60 10.56 -1.79 -5.17
C VAL A 60 12.01 -1.62 -4.72
N PHE A 61 12.37 -0.45 -4.19
CA PHE A 61 13.72 -0.19 -3.69
C PHE A 61 14.05 -1.06 -2.47
N GLY A 62 13.08 -1.35 -1.61
CA GLY A 62 13.25 -2.30 -0.52
C GLY A 62 13.57 -3.72 -1.00
N VAL A 63 12.90 -4.19 -2.05
CA VAL A 63 13.19 -5.48 -2.69
C VAL A 63 14.59 -5.49 -3.31
N ILE A 64 14.96 -4.44 -4.05
CA ILE A 64 16.30 -4.30 -4.64
C ILE A 64 17.39 -4.30 -3.57
N ALA A 65 17.19 -3.53 -2.49
CA ALA A 65 18.11 -3.50 -1.35
C ALA A 65 18.28 -4.90 -0.74
N GLY A 66 17.18 -5.63 -0.53
CA GLY A 66 17.19 -7.02 -0.08
C GLY A 66 18.00 -7.94 -0.99
N ALA A 67 17.83 -7.83 -2.31
CA ALA A 67 18.57 -8.60 -3.30
C ALA A 67 20.08 -8.26 -3.32
N GLN A 68 20.45 -7.03 -2.96
CA GLN A 68 21.85 -6.61 -2.81
C GLN A 68 22.47 -7.02 -1.46
N GLY A 69 21.75 -7.79 -0.64
CA GLY A 69 22.23 -8.30 0.64
C GLY A 69 21.95 -7.37 1.83
N LEU A 70 21.33 -6.21 1.62
CA LEU A 70 20.80 -5.41 2.73
C LEU A 70 19.60 -6.15 3.30
N THR A 71 19.82 -6.97 4.32
CA THR A 71 18.74 -7.69 4.99
C THR A 71 18.69 -7.30 6.46
N GLY A 72 17.55 -7.57 7.08
CA GLY A 72 17.40 -7.53 8.52
C GLY A 72 16.30 -6.60 9.02
N ARG A 73 16.20 -6.48 10.35
CA ARG A 73 15.09 -5.79 11.06
C ARG A 73 14.74 -4.42 10.51
N ARG A 74 15.74 -3.60 10.14
CA ARG A 74 15.49 -2.25 9.61
C ARG A 74 14.79 -2.28 8.26
N LEU A 75 15.17 -3.19 7.37
CA LEU A 75 14.52 -3.34 6.08
C LEU A 75 13.08 -3.83 6.24
N TYR A 76 12.87 -4.84 7.11
CA TYR A 76 11.52 -5.33 7.38
C TYR A 76 10.63 -4.27 8.01
N LEU A 77 11.18 -3.48 8.94
CA LEU A 77 10.45 -2.36 9.57
C LEU A 77 10.05 -1.30 8.54
N GLY A 78 10.94 -0.97 7.59
CA GLY A 78 10.63 -0.07 6.49
C GLY A 78 9.47 -0.59 5.62
N GLY A 79 9.52 -1.87 5.25
CA GLY A 79 8.42 -2.53 4.53
C GLY A 79 7.11 -2.50 5.31
N ILE A 80 7.14 -2.85 6.61
CA ILE A 80 5.97 -2.78 7.51
C ILE A 80 5.38 -1.38 7.54
N ALA A 81 6.22 -0.36 7.69
CA ALA A 81 5.77 1.03 7.75
C ALA A 81 5.05 1.45 6.46
N VAL A 82 5.60 1.11 5.29
CA VAL A 82 4.98 1.40 4.00
C VAL A 82 3.67 0.64 3.82
N THR A 83 3.64 -0.66 4.14
CA THR A 83 2.43 -1.48 4.03
C THR A 83 1.32 -0.99 4.97
N LEU A 84 1.67 -0.61 6.22
CA LEU A 84 0.71 -0.01 7.14
C LEU A 84 0.20 1.35 6.65
N ALA A 85 1.05 2.16 6.00
CA ALA A 85 0.61 3.42 5.42
C ALA A 85 -0.48 3.22 4.35
N PHE A 86 -0.38 2.18 3.52
CA PHE A 86 -1.45 1.83 2.56
C PHE A 86 -2.74 1.40 3.27
N LEU A 87 -2.65 0.41 4.17
CA LEU A 87 -3.82 -0.14 4.86
C LEU A 87 -4.54 0.90 5.73
N LEU A 88 -3.77 1.62 6.56
CA LEU A 88 -4.32 2.67 7.43
C LEU A 88 -4.74 3.89 6.63
N GLY A 89 -4.03 4.23 5.55
CA GLY A 89 -4.41 5.29 4.63
C GLY A 89 -5.75 5.00 3.95
N PHE A 90 -5.97 3.77 3.47
CA PHE A 90 -7.24 3.33 2.92
C PHE A 90 -8.38 3.46 3.94
N LEU A 91 -8.18 2.98 5.16
CA LEU A 91 -9.18 3.11 6.22
C LEU A 91 -9.42 4.57 6.55
N ALA A 92 -8.39 5.36 6.85
CA ALA A 92 -8.52 6.76 7.20
C ALA A 92 -9.24 7.56 6.10
N TRP A 93 -8.88 7.35 4.83
CA TRP A 93 -9.51 8.00 3.67
C TRP A 93 -11.01 7.78 3.61
N HIS A 94 -11.47 6.54 3.82
CA HIS A 94 -12.88 6.18 3.72
C HIS A 94 -13.64 6.30 5.06
N THR A 95 -12.97 6.71 6.13
CA THR A 95 -13.56 6.80 7.47
C THR A 95 -13.43 8.18 8.09
N ALA A 96 -12.26 8.52 8.61
CA ALA A 96 -12.03 9.74 9.37
C ALA A 96 -11.84 10.98 8.50
N LEU A 97 -11.42 10.79 7.24
CA LEU A 97 -11.02 11.88 6.34
C LEU A 97 -12.07 12.22 5.29
N ASP A 98 -13.19 11.49 5.25
CA ASP A 98 -14.31 11.67 4.34
C ASP A 98 -13.89 11.94 2.88
N HIS A 99 -13.09 11.02 2.33
CA HIS A 99 -12.53 11.13 0.98
C HIS A 99 -11.64 12.36 0.75
N GLY A 100 -10.98 12.83 1.80
CA GLY A 100 -10.08 13.96 1.74
C GLY A 100 -10.77 15.30 1.88
N GLY A 101 -11.95 15.39 2.52
CA GLY A 101 -12.65 16.67 2.74
C GLY A 101 -11.86 17.72 3.55
N PHE A 102 -10.75 17.33 4.18
CA PHE A 102 -9.78 18.24 4.81
C PHE A 102 -8.70 18.75 3.86
N TRP A 103 -8.55 18.13 2.69
CA TRP A 103 -7.51 18.40 1.71
C TRP A 103 -7.96 19.52 0.76
N PRO A 104 -7.07 20.48 0.41
CA PRO A 104 -7.42 21.53 -0.53
C PRO A 104 -7.97 20.96 -1.84
N HIS A 105 -9.05 21.55 -2.36
CA HIS A 105 -9.68 21.19 -3.64
C HIS A 105 -10.45 19.86 -3.67
N LEU A 106 -10.60 19.17 -2.53
CA LEU A 106 -11.48 18.01 -2.41
C LEU A 106 -12.69 18.34 -1.53
N GLU A 107 -13.87 17.94 -1.98
CA GLU A 107 -15.10 18.04 -1.20
C GLU A 107 -15.32 16.73 -0.44
N ALA A 108 -15.84 16.86 0.78
CA ALA A 108 -16.30 15.72 1.57
C ALA A 108 -17.40 14.96 0.81
N ASN A 109 -17.36 13.62 0.84
CA ASN A 109 -18.34 12.79 0.15
C ASN A 109 -19.64 12.63 0.96
N GLU A 110 -20.77 12.40 0.28
CA GLU A 110 -22.11 12.35 0.89
C GLU A 110 -22.40 11.13 1.81
N HIS A 111 -21.40 10.33 2.16
CA HIS A 111 -21.57 9.08 2.95
C HIS A 111 -21.45 9.26 4.47
N SER A 112 -21.43 10.50 4.96
CA SER A 112 -21.33 10.83 6.40
C SER A 112 -22.39 10.14 7.30
N HIS A 113 -23.52 9.71 6.73
CA HIS A 113 -24.59 9.00 7.43
C HIS A 113 -24.43 7.47 7.49
N ARG A 114 -23.45 6.88 6.78
CA ARG A 114 -23.21 5.43 6.74
C ARG A 114 -22.04 5.03 7.63
N HIS A 115 -22.10 3.82 8.19
CA HIS A 115 -21.00 3.30 9.00
C HIS A 115 -19.72 3.14 8.15
N PRO A 116 -18.57 3.71 8.55
CA PRO A 116 -17.38 3.75 7.70
C PRO A 116 -16.80 2.39 7.28
N LEU A 117 -16.85 1.39 8.17
CA LEU A 117 -16.42 0.03 7.81
C LEU A 117 -17.30 -0.62 6.72
N LEU A 118 -18.59 -0.26 6.66
CA LEU A 118 -19.47 -0.74 5.60
C LEU A 118 -19.14 -0.07 4.26
N VAL A 119 -18.77 1.21 4.29
CA VAL A 119 -18.32 1.95 3.11
C VAL A 119 -17.01 1.34 2.58
N ALA A 120 -16.02 1.11 3.45
CA ALA A 120 -14.77 0.45 3.08
C ALA A 120 -15.00 -0.96 2.49
N ALA A 121 -15.88 -1.76 3.11
CA ALA A 121 -16.23 -3.08 2.60
C ALA A 121 -16.93 -3.02 1.23
N ASP A 122 -17.82 -2.04 1.02
CA ASP A 122 -18.46 -1.80 -0.28
C ASP A 122 -17.45 -1.43 -1.37
N HIS A 123 -16.43 -0.62 -1.05
CA HIS A 123 -15.35 -0.29 -1.99
C HIS A 123 -14.55 -1.54 -2.37
N LEU A 124 -14.12 -2.33 -1.39
CA LEU A 124 -13.40 -3.58 -1.65
C LEU A 124 -14.24 -4.57 -2.48
N ARG A 125 -15.55 -4.60 -2.28
CA ARG A 125 -16.45 -5.49 -3.06
C ARG A 125 -16.61 -5.04 -4.51
N ARG A 126 -16.54 -3.73 -4.78
CA ARG A 126 -16.76 -3.13 -6.11
C ARG A 126 -15.48 -3.00 -6.92
N ASP A 127 -14.33 -2.95 -6.27
CA ASP A 127 -13.03 -2.81 -6.89
C ASP A 127 -12.16 -4.05 -6.60
N GLY A 128 -12.14 -4.98 -7.56
CA GLY A 128 -11.38 -6.21 -7.43
C GLY A 128 -9.87 -5.98 -7.38
N LEU A 129 -9.36 -4.89 -7.97
CA LEU A 129 -7.94 -4.56 -7.94
C LEU A 129 -7.56 -4.04 -6.55
N LEU A 130 -8.39 -3.19 -5.97
CA LEU A 130 -8.23 -2.73 -4.58
C LEU A 130 -8.32 -3.87 -3.57
N LEU A 131 -9.24 -4.81 -3.77
CA LEU A 131 -9.32 -6.02 -2.94
C LEU A 131 -8.04 -6.85 -3.05
N ALA A 132 -7.55 -7.09 -4.27
CA ALA A 132 -6.31 -7.82 -4.50
C ALA A 132 -5.10 -7.13 -3.84
N ALA A 133 -4.99 -5.80 -3.96
CA ALA A 133 -3.96 -5.01 -3.30
C ALA A 133 -4.01 -5.19 -1.78
N THR A 134 -5.20 -5.02 -1.19
CA THR A 134 -5.40 -5.11 0.26
C THR A 134 -5.04 -6.51 0.80
N LEU A 135 -5.42 -7.57 0.09
CA LEU A 135 -5.06 -8.93 0.48
C LEU A 135 -3.54 -9.18 0.36
N ALA A 136 -2.92 -8.69 -0.71
CA ALA A 136 -1.47 -8.79 -0.89
C ALA A 136 -0.70 -8.00 0.18
N GLU A 137 -1.19 -6.81 0.55
CA GLU A 137 -0.66 -5.98 1.65
C GLU A 137 -0.76 -6.70 3.00
N LEU A 138 -1.90 -7.29 3.32
CA LEU A 138 -2.07 -8.07 4.55
C LEU A 138 -1.11 -9.27 4.60
N GLY A 139 -0.96 -9.97 3.48
CA GLY A 139 0.01 -11.06 3.35
C GLY A 139 1.45 -10.59 3.53
N LEU A 140 1.82 -9.48 2.91
CA LEU A 140 3.14 -8.87 3.01
C LEU A 140 3.44 -8.43 4.45
N LEU A 141 2.49 -7.75 5.09
CA LEU A 141 2.60 -7.30 6.47
C LEU A 141 2.83 -8.48 7.42
N ALA A 142 2.07 -9.56 7.25
CA ALA A 142 2.24 -10.77 8.05
C ALA A 142 3.63 -11.39 7.86
N ALA A 143 4.07 -11.53 6.60
CA ALA A 143 5.39 -12.09 6.29
C ALA A 143 6.53 -11.24 6.88
N LEU A 144 6.47 -9.91 6.72
CA LEU A 144 7.48 -9.00 7.26
C LEU A 144 7.47 -8.96 8.79
N ALA A 145 6.30 -9.05 9.43
CA ALA A 145 6.20 -9.09 10.89
C ALA A 145 6.84 -10.37 11.46
N VAL A 146 6.64 -11.52 10.80
CA VAL A 146 7.30 -12.78 11.17
C VAL A 146 8.81 -12.68 10.95
N LEU A 147 9.27 -12.17 9.80
CA LEU A 147 10.69 -11.95 9.52
C LEU A 147 11.33 -11.00 10.54
N TYR A 148 10.68 -9.89 10.88
CA TYR A 148 11.14 -8.94 11.88
C TYR A 148 11.35 -9.56 13.25
N ARG A 149 10.51 -10.53 13.63
CA ARG A 149 10.63 -11.26 14.90
C ARG A 149 11.69 -12.37 14.85
N ALA A 150 11.85 -13.02 13.71
CA ALA A 150 12.82 -14.10 13.52
C ALA A 150 14.27 -13.57 13.44
N ASP A 151 14.43 -12.36 12.91
CA ASP A 151 15.71 -11.68 12.77
C ASP A 151 16.16 -11.11 14.13
N ARG A 152 17.17 -11.74 14.73
CA ARG A 152 17.75 -11.35 16.03
C ARG A 152 18.94 -10.43 15.82
#